data_AF-A0A2E3HCQ5-F1
#
_entry.id   AF-A0A2E3HCQ5-F1
#
_cell.length_a   1.000
_cell.length_b   1.000
_cell.length_c   1.000
_cell.angle_alpha   90.00
_cell.angle_beta   90.00
_cell.angle_gamma   90.00
#
_symmetry.space_group_name_H-M   'P 1'
#
loop_
_entity.id
_entity.type
_entity.pdbx_description
1 polymer ?
#
loop_
_entity_poly.entity_id
_entity_poly.type
_entity_poly.pdbx_seq_one_letter_code
_entity_poly.pdbx_strand_id
1 'polypeptide(L)'
;MELEDSLHKLSSVLGPRDWESAEGRINMRRAIALIDGTLSPRNYGFVVRRGERLSYEGEPWPTVWVDLVGGGDPERVVLVNAAYDGSDAEIALVLAVARDLRDEQFHCTVRFVFHPSRLYSGPGEEKILSDILGDKETLGATLAPELPGGESQSSVRGAWNGAELKPLADAFAERVRDSAEAL
;
A
#
# COMPACT_ATOMS: atom_id res chain seq x y z
N MET A 1 10.66 -16.38 3.13
CA MET A 1 11.18 -14.98 3.00
C MET A 1 10.14 -13.99 3.55
N GLU A 2 10.46 -12.74 3.89
CA GLU A 2 9.47 -11.77 4.43
C GLU A 2 8.26 -11.54 3.50
N LEU A 3 8.47 -11.50 2.18
CA LEU A 3 7.39 -11.39 1.18
C LEU A 3 6.41 -12.57 1.30
N GLU A 4 6.94 -13.78 1.44
CA GLU A 4 6.17 -15.01 1.58
C GLU A 4 5.44 -15.09 2.93
N ASP A 5 6.07 -14.63 4.01
CA ASP A 5 5.46 -14.55 5.33
C ASP A 5 4.31 -13.52 5.36
N SER A 6 4.53 -12.35 4.74
CA SER A 6 3.49 -11.32 4.59
C SER A 6 2.31 -11.85 3.79
N LEU A 7 2.59 -12.51 2.65
CA LEU A 7 1.57 -13.11 1.81
C LEU A 7 0.79 -14.19 2.57
N HIS A 8 1.49 -15.11 3.25
CA HIS A 8 0.85 -16.17 4.03
C HIS A 8 -0.05 -15.62 5.14
N LYS A 9 0.41 -14.62 5.88
CA LYS A 9 -0.41 -13.96 6.90
C LYS A 9 -1.68 -13.36 6.29
N LEU A 10 -1.54 -12.64 5.19
CA LEU A 10 -2.64 -11.98 4.49
C LEU A 10 -3.65 -12.99 3.91
N SER A 11 -3.18 -14.02 3.21
CA SER A 11 -4.04 -14.96 2.47
C SER A 11 -4.59 -16.11 3.31
N SER A 12 -3.88 -16.51 4.37
CA SER A 12 -4.17 -17.78 5.06
C SER A 12 -4.44 -17.62 6.56
N VAL A 13 -3.99 -16.53 7.19
CA VAL A 13 -4.17 -16.32 8.64
C VAL A 13 -5.28 -15.33 8.94
N LEU A 14 -5.36 -14.23 8.20
CA LEU A 14 -6.30 -13.15 8.50
C LEU A 14 -7.75 -13.47 8.12
N GLY A 15 -7.98 -14.41 7.20
CA GLY A 15 -9.31 -14.68 6.64
C GLY A 15 -9.73 -13.66 5.57
N PRO A 16 -10.87 -13.89 4.90
CA PRO A 16 -11.33 -13.02 3.81
C PRO A 16 -11.67 -11.62 4.34
N ARG A 17 -11.37 -10.59 3.54
CA ARG A 17 -11.73 -9.19 3.79
C ARG A 17 -12.87 -8.77 2.87
N ASP A 18 -13.87 -8.09 3.40
CA ASP A 18 -14.94 -7.49 2.60
C ASP A 18 -15.66 -6.42 3.43
N TRP A 19 -16.44 -5.60 2.75
CA TRP A 19 -17.16 -4.48 3.36
C TRP A 19 -18.52 -4.89 3.93
N GLU A 20 -19.14 -5.92 3.38
CA GLU A 20 -20.55 -6.25 3.62
C GLU A 20 -20.73 -7.06 4.90
N SER A 21 -19.75 -7.90 5.24
CA SER A 21 -19.78 -8.78 6.40
C SER A 21 -19.00 -8.20 7.59
N ALA A 22 -19.52 -8.41 8.79
CA ALA A 22 -18.83 -8.01 10.02
C ALA A 22 -17.47 -8.71 10.17
N GLU A 23 -17.38 -9.99 9.79
CA GLU A 23 -16.13 -10.75 9.80
C GLU A 23 -15.11 -10.20 8.80
N GLY A 24 -15.55 -9.88 7.59
CA GLY A 24 -14.72 -9.25 6.56
C GLY A 24 -14.14 -7.91 7.01
N ARG A 25 -14.96 -7.07 7.67
CA ARG A 25 -14.52 -5.81 8.27
C ARG A 25 -13.52 -6.03 9.41
N ILE A 26 -13.74 -7.02 10.28
CA ILE A 26 -12.78 -7.40 11.32
C ILE A 26 -11.43 -7.81 10.69
N ASN A 27 -11.46 -8.65 9.66
CA ASN A 27 -10.24 -9.12 8.99
C ASN A 27 -9.51 -7.99 8.26
N MET A 28 -10.25 -7.02 7.71
CA MET A 28 -9.69 -5.80 7.15
C MET A 28 -8.98 -4.94 8.21
N ARG A 29 -9.57 -4.78 9.40
CA ARG A 29 -8.88 -4.12 10.53
C ARG A 29 -7.61 -4.86 10.95
N ARG A 30 -7.62 -6.19 10.91
CA ARG A 30 -6.41 -6.99 11.17
C ARG A 30 -5.34 -6.80 10.10
N ALA A 31 -5.72 -6.66 8.83
CA ALA A 31 -4.77 -6.36 7.76
C ALA A 31 -4.15 -4.96 7.94
N ILE A 32 -4.94 -3.95 8.31
CA ILE A 32 -4.42 -2.62 8.66
C ILE A 32 -3.42 -2.73 9.82
N ALA A 33 -3.74 -3.50 10.87
CA ALA A 33 -2.84 -3.71 12.01
C ALA A 33 -1.54 -4.45 11.61
N LEU A 34 -1.63 -5.42 10.70
CA LEU A 34 -0.47 -6.10 10.14
C LEU A 34 0.42 -5.13 9.36
N ILE A 35 -0.16 -4.32 8.47
CA ILE A 35 0.55 -3.31 7.68
C ILE A 35 1.26 -2.31 8.61
N ASP A 36 0.53 -1.75 9.57
CA ASP A 36 1.07 -0.80 10.55
C ASP A 36 2.22 -1.39 11.36
N GLY A 37 2.04 -2.60 11.89
CA GLY A 37 3.06 -3.32 12.65
C GLY A 37 4.31 -3.61 11.83
N THR A 38 4.13 -4.01 10.56
CA THR A 38 5.24 -4.29 9.63
C THR A 38 6.03 -3.04 9.29
N LEU A 39 5.36 -1.93 8.99
CA LEU A 39 6.02 -0.67 8.65
C LEU A 39 6.66 0.02 9.86
N SER A 40 6.17 -0.24 11.07
CA SER A 40 6.52 0.48 12.29
C SER A 40 8.03 0.59 12.57
N PRO A 41 8.45 1.52 13.46
CA PRO A 41 9.86 1.70 13.83
C PRO A 41 10.53 0.43 14.39
N ARG A 42 9.73 -0.51 14.92
CA ARG A 42 10.22 -1.76 15.49
C ARG A 42 10.53 -2.83 14.45
N ASN A 43 10.03 -2.70 13.23
CA ASN A 43 10.25 -3.66 12.16
C ASN A 43 10.95 -3.01 10.97
N TYR A 44 10.24 -2.31 10.09
CA TYR A 44 10.89 -1.67 8.94
C TYR A 44 11.52 -0.31 9.24
N GLY A 45 11.20 0.31 10.37
CA GLY A 45 11.86 1.54 10.80
C GLY A 45 11.09 2.82 10.47
N PHE A 46 9.92 2.74 9.84
CA PHE A 46 9.19 3.92 9.39
C PHE A 46 8.30 4.53 10.48
N VAL A 47 8.05 5.84 10.35
CA VAL A 47 7.01 6.55 11.11
C VAL A 47 5.69 6.44 10.36
N VAL A 48 4.79 5.60 10.86
CA VAL A 48 3.48 5.35 10.23
C VAL A 48 2.51 6.51 10.51
N ARG A 49 1.90 7.02 9.44
CA ARG A 49 0.88 8.07 9.45
C ARG A 49 -0.49 7.49 9.10
N ARG A 50 -1.54 8.10 9.63
CA ARG A 50 -2.94 7.69 9.41
C ARG A 50 -3.81 8.90 9.05
N GLY A 51 -4.71 8.73 8.09
CA GLY A 51 -5.69 9.73 7.67
C GLY A 51 -7.04 9.53 8.36
N GLU A 52 -7.75 10.63 8.65
CA GLU A 52 -8.89 10.61 9.60
C GLU A 52 -10.28 10.77 8.94
N ARG A 53 -10.35 11.07 7.64
CA ARG A 53 -11.60 11.51 6.98
C ARG A 53 -12.28 10.44 6.12
N LEU A 54 -12.29 9.18 6.55
CA LEU A 54 -12.86 8.09 5.76
C LEU A 54 -13.73 7.23 6.66
N SER A 55 -14.98 7.02 6.26
CA SER A 55 -15.95 6.26 7.04
C SER A 55 -16.89 5.46 6.17
N TYR A 56 -17.30 4.30 6.66
CA TYR A 56 -18.30 3.43 6.05
C TYR A 56 -19.20 2.91 7.16
N GLU A 57 -20.51 3.03 7.00
CA GLU A 57 -21.50 2.66 8.03
C GLU A 57 -21.23 3.28 9.41
N GLY A 58 -20.71 4.52 9.44
CA GLY A 58 -20.36 5.22 10.69
C GLY A 58 -19.07 4.75 11.36
N GLU A 59 -18.37 3.76 10.79
CA GLU A 59 -17.08 3.29 11.26
C GLU A 59 -15.91 3.95 10.51
N PRO A 60 -14.81 4.33 11.19
CA PRO A 60 -13.65 4.93 10.54
C PRO A 60 -12.74 3.89 9.85
N TRP A 61 -12.21 4.26 8.69
CA TRP A 61 -11.34 3.44 7.83
C TRP A 61 -10.13 4.25 7.35
N PRO A 62 -8.98 4.19 8.04
CA PRO A 62 -7.88 5.10 7.76
C PRO A 62 -7.20 4.80 6.41
N THR A 63 -6.65 5.83 5.79
CA THR A 63 -5.51 5.66 4.86
C THR A 63 -4.25 5.59 5.71
N VAL A 64 -3.38 4.62 5.46
CA VAL A 64 -2.11 4.43 6.18
C VAL A 64 -0.97 4.70 5.24
N TRP A 65 0.03 5.47 5.64
CA TRP A 65 1.20 5.68 4.80
C TRP A 65 2.49 5.88 5.60
N VAL A 66 3.60 5.69 4.90
CA VAL A 66 4.95 6.02 5.36
C VAL A 66 5.69 6.75 4.25
N ASP A 67 6.63 7.60 4.66
CA ASP A 67 7.44 8.39 3.75
C ASP A 67 8.89 7.94 3.85
N LEU A 68 9.50 7.72 2.69
CA LEU A 68 10.94 7.80 2.52
C LEU A 68 11.23 9.18 1.93
N VAL A 69 11.68 10.09 2.78
CA VAL A 69 11.78 11.53 2.48
C VAL A 69 12.93 11.78 1.51
N GLY A 70 12.64 12.51 0.42
CA GLY A 70 13.62 12.90 -0.58
C GLY A 70 14.67 13.87 -0.04
N GLY A 71 15.91 13.75 -0.51
CA GLY A 71 17.01 14.63 -0.09
C GLY A 71 17.09 15.96 -0.87
N GLY A 72 16.51 16.03 -2.07
CA GLY A 72 16.64 17.18 -2.99
C GLY A 72 15.35 17.99 -3.15
N ASP A 73 14.26 17.31 -3.52
CA ASP A 73 12.92 17.89 -3.69
C ASP A 73 11.89 17.08 -2.86
N PRO A 74 11.91 17.19 -1.52
CA PRO A 74 11.03 16.41 -0.65
C PRO A 74 9.54 16.72 -0.83
N GLU A 75 9.22 17.85 -1.46
CA GLU A 75 7.85 18.31 -1.71
C GLU A 75 7.26 17.63 -2.96
N ARG A 76 8.09 17.12 -3.86
CA ARG A 76 7.63 16.24 -4.94
C ARG A 76 7.46 14.82 -4.41
N VAL A 77 6.30 14.23 -4.64
CA VAL A 77 5.92 12.93 -4.05
C VAL A 77 5.53 11.92 -5.12
N VAL A 78 6.17 10.75 -5.09
CA VAL A 78 5.75 9.54 -5.80
C VAL A 78 4.92 8.68 -4.86
N LEU A 79 3.67 8.42 -5.22
CA LEU A 79 2.77 7.55 -4.46
C LEU A 79 2.92 6.10 -4.93
N VAL A 80 3.26 5.19 -4.02
CA VAL A 80 3.30 3.74 -4.26
C VAL A 80 2.18 3.12 -3.44
N ASN A 81 1.17 2.52 -4.06
CA ASN A 81 -0.06 2.18 -3.35
C ASN A 81 -0.57 0.75 -3.53
N ALA A 82 -1.24 0.24 -2.49
CA ALA A 82 -2.06 -0.96 -2.52
C ALA A 82 -3.34 -0.77 -1.70
N ALA A 83 -4.44 -1.34 -2.15
CA ALA A 83 -5.70 -1.31 -1.43
C ALA A 83 -5.76 -2.42 -0.36
N TYR A 84 -6.01 -2.09 0.91
CA TYR A 84 -6.07 -3.12 1.95
C TYR A 84 -7.38 -3.94 1.92
N ASP A 85 -8.40 -3.45 1.24
CA ASP A 85 -9.61 -4.20 0.88
C ASP A 85 -9.47 -4.96 -0.45
N GLY A 86 -8.32 -4.82 -1.12
CA GLY A 86 -7.95 -5.46 -2.38
C GLY A 86 -7.09 -6.72 -2.21
N SER A 87 -6.14 -6.91 -3.13
CA SER A 87 -5.33 -8.13 -3.28
C SER A 87 -4.30 -8.31 -2.16
N ASP A 88 -4.21 -9.52 -1.61
CA ASP A 88 -3.13 -9.92 -0.68
C ASP A 88 -1.75 -9.75 -1.30
N ALA A 89 -1.62 -10.10 -2.59
CA ALA A 89 -0.36 -10.04 -3.31
C ALA A 89 0.10 -8.59 -3.51
N GLU A 90 -0.81 -7.67 -3.83
CA GLU A 90 -0.47 -6.25 -3.99
C GLU A 90 0.03 -5.64 -2.68
N ILE A 91 -0.65 -5.94 -1.56
CA ILE A 91 -0.20 -5.50 -0.23
C ILE A 91 1.19 -6.06 0.08
N ALA A 92 1.39 -7.37 -0.14
CA ALA A 92 2.68 -8.02 0.11
C ALA A 92 3.81 -7.45 -0.77
N LEU A 93 3.52 -7.15 -2.04
CA LEU A 93 4.47 -6.52 -2.96
C LEU A 93 4.85 -5.11 -2.50
N VAL A 94 3.88 -4.25 -2.16
CA VAL A 94 4.17 -2.90 -1.67
C VAL A 94 4.98 -2.96 -0.37
N LEU A 95 4.65 -3.86 0.56
CA LEU A 95 5.45 -4.06 1.77
C LEU A 95 6.88 -4.53 1.45
N ALA A 96 7.06 -5.43 0.49
CA ALA A 96 8.38 -5.88 0.08
C ALA A 96 9.21 -4.76 -0.56
N VAL A 97 8.61 -3.96 -1.45
CA VAL A 97 9.27 -2.79 -2.06
C VAL A 97 9.61 -1.74 -1.01
N ALA A 98 8.70 -1.44 -0.08
CA ALA A 98 8.97 -0.51 1.01
C ALA A 98 10.16 -0.95 1.86
N ARG A 99 10.34 -2.26 2.07
CA ARG A 99 11.50 -2.81 2.77
C ARG A 99 12.78 -2.69 1.95
N ASP A 100 12.72 -3.05 0.67
CA ASP A 100 13.87 -3.05 -0.23
C ASP A 100 14.48 -1.66 -0.36
N LEU A 101 13.61 -0.66 -0.56
CA LEU A 101 14.02 0.72 -0.81
C LEU A 101 14.32 1.53 0.47
N ARG A 102 14.07 0.98 1.67
CA ARG A 102 14.04 1.75 2.93
C ARG A 102 15.34 2.49 3.26
N ASP A 103 16.47 1.95 2.82
CA ASP A 103 17.81 2.43 3.13
C ASP A 103 18.39 3.26 1.95
N GLU A 104 17.62 3.42 0.87
CA GLU A 104 18.00 4.22 -0.30
C GLU A 104 17.74 5.72 -0.10
N GLN A 105 18.39 6.54 -0.92
CA GLN A 105 18.20 7.98 -0.95
C GLN A 105 17.71 8.39 -2.33
N PHE A 106 16.53 9.01 -2.38
CA PHE A 106 15.96 9.56 -3.61
C PHE A 106 16.01 11.09 -3.62
N HIS A 107 15.88 11.66 -4.82
CA HIS A 107 15.72 13.09 -5.00
C HIS A 107 14.37 13.56 -4.41
N CYS A 108 13.27 12.87 -4.78
CA CYS A 108 11.92 13.16 -4.33
C CYS A 108 11.45 12.21 -3.20
N THR A 109 10.32 12.52 -2.57
CA THR A 109 9.73 11.66 -1.53
C THR A 109 8.99 10.48 -2.15
N VAL A 110 9.32 9.25 -1.71
CA VAL A 110 8.54 8.05 -2.03
C VAL A 110 7.59 7.76 -0.88
N ARG A 111 6.28 7.82 -1.14
CA ARG A 111 5.23 7.59 -0.13
C ARG A 111 4.53 6.27 -0.40
N PHE A 112 4.68 5.31 0.51
CA PHE A 112 3.99 4.03 0.45
C PHE A 112 2.63 4.13 1.13
N VAL A 113 1.55 3.86 0.40
CA VAL A 113 0.17 4.13 0.80
C VAL A 113 -0.66 2.85 0.79
N PHE A 114 -1.41 2.64 1.87
CA PHE A 114 -2.40 1.58 2.01
C PHE A 114 -3.77 2.19 2.29
N HIS A 115 -4.75 1.93 1.43
CA HIS A 115 -6.03 2.65 1.45
C HIS A 115 -7.25 1.73 1.27
N PRO A 116 -8.45 2.18 1.70
CA PRO A 116 -9.71 1.50 1.40
C PRO A 116 -10.20 1.89 0.00
N SER A 117 -9.90 1.08 -1.02
CA SER A 117 -10.23 1.39 -2.42
C SER A 117 -11.70 1.76 -2.64
N ARG A 118 -12.64 1.09 -1.95
CA ARG A 118 -14.08 1.42 -2.03
C ARG A 118 -14.41 2.87 -1.69
N LEU A 119 -13.65 3.50 -0.79
CA LEU A 119 -13.87 4.87 -0.35
C LEU A 119 -13.07 5.90 -1.18
N TYR A 120 -12.21 5.44 -2.08
CA TYR A 120 -11.52 6.25 -3.09
C TYR A 120 -12.18 6.13 -4.48
N SER A 121 -13.21 5.29 -4.63
CA SER A 121 -13.87 5.02 -5.93
C SER A 121 -15.40 4.90 -5.80
N GLY A 122 -15.99 5.50 -4.75
CA GLY A 122 -17.44 5.44 -4.46
C GLY A 122 -18.23 6.63 -5.02
N PRO A 123 -19.55 6.47 -5.25
CA PRO A 123 -20.40 7.56 -5.70
C PRO A 123 -20.68 8.56 -4.56
N GLY A 124 -20.01 9.72 -4.60
CA GLY A 124 -20.20 10.86 -3.69
C GLY A 124 -18.88 11.35 -3.08
N GLU A 125 -18.51 12.61 -3.37
CA GLU A 125 -17.22 13.26 -3.03
C GLU A 125 -16.01 12.31 -3.19
N GLU A 126 -15.64 12.05 -4.45
CA GLU A 126 -14.50 11.22 -4.83
C GLU A 126 -13.23 11.71 -4.15
N LYS A 127 -12.77 10.97 -3.14
CA LYS A 127 -11.41 11.10 -2.66
C LYS A 127 -10.48 10.48 -3.66
N ILE A 128 -9.48 11.24 -4.08
CA ILE A 128 -8.39 10.75 -4.92
C ILE A 128 -7.15 10.57 -4.06
N LEU A 129 -6.25 9.66 -4.45
CA LEU A 129 -5.05 9.37 -3.66
C LEU A 129 -4.19 10.61 -3.43
N SER A 130 -4.18 11.57 -4.36
CA SER A 130 -3.47 12.83 -4.19
C SER A 130 -4.01 13.73 -3.08
N ASP A 131 -5.20 13.47 -2.54
CA ASP A 131 -5.73 14.23 -1.40
C ASP A 131 -4.98 13.97 -0.09
N ILE A 132 -4.08 12.98 -0.07
CA ILE A 132 -3.19 12.74 1.07
C ILE A 132 -1.93 13.63 1.03
N LEU A 133 -1.71 14.36 -0.07
CA LEU A 133 -0.60 15.30 -0.18
C LEU A 133 -0.81 16.47 0.78
N GLY A 134 0.28 16.93 1.39
CA GLY A 134 0.30 18.16 2.17
C GLY A 134 0.18 19.41 1.28
N ASP A 135 -0.14 20.55 1.87
CA ASP A 135 -0.42 21.81 1.15
C ASP A 135 0.71 22.30 0.22
N LYS A 136 1.96 21.85 0.46
CA LYS A 136 3.14 22.20 -0.34
C LYS A 136 3.62 21.06 -1.23
N GLU A 137 3.04 19.88 -1.08
CA GLU A 137 3.47 18.70 -1.82
C GLU A 137 2.85 18.70 -3.23
N THR A 138 3.59 18.19 -4.20
CA THR A 138 3.13 18.02 -5.58
C THR A 138 3.20 16.55 -5.97
N LEU A 139 2.18 16.09 -6.70
CA LEU A 139 2.16 14.72 -7.21
C LEU A 139 3.16 14.60 -8.38
N GLY A 140 4.15 13.74 -8.24
CA GLY A 140 5.02 13.31 -9.33
C GLY A 140 4.38 12.18 -10.13
N ALA A 141 4.08 11.07 -9.45
CA ALA A 141 3.46 9.88 -10.06
C ALA A 141 2.65 9.08 -9.03
N THR A 142 1.74 8.24 -9.53
CA THR A 142 1.04 7.23 -8.74
C THR A 142 1.29 5.86 -9.35
N LEU A 143 1.85 4.95 -8.56
CA LEU A 143 2.26 3.61 -8.95
C LEU A 143 1.51 2.58 -8.11
N ALA A 144 1.06 1.49 -8.74
CA ALA A 144 0.46 0.33 -8.08
C ALA A 144 1.06 -0.95 -8.68
N PRO A 145 1.23 -2.05 -7.92
CA PRO A 145 1.73 -3.30 -8.48
C PRO A 145 0.93 -3.77 -9.69
N GLU A 146 1.62 -4.21 -10.75
CA GLU A 146 0.98 -4.82 -11.91
C GLU A 146 1.09 -6.34 -11.80
N LEU A 147 -0.02 -7.00 -11.47
CA LEU A 147 -0.09 -8.46 -11.45
C LEU A 147 -0.52 -8.99 -12.83
N PRO A 148 0.17 -10.00 -13.39
CA PRO A 148 -0.24 -10.65 -14.64
C PRO A 148 -1.68 -11.17 -14.55
N GLY A 149 -2.52 -10.81 -15.54
CA GLY A 149 -3.95 -11.16 -15.59
C GLY A 149 -4.91 -10.01 -15.24
N GLY A 150 -4.53 -8.77 -15.59
CA GLY A 150 -5.12 -7.50 -15.17
C GLY A 150 -6.65 -7.35 -15.18
N GLU A 151 -7.06 -6.33 -14.42
CA GLU A 151 -8.41 -5.88 -14.05
C GLU A 151 -9.16 -6.78 -13.06
N SER A 152 -9.28 -6.29 -11.82
CA SER A 152 -10.41 -6.56 -10.92
C SER A 152 -10.84 -8.02 -10.73
N GLN A 153 -9.92 -8.98 -10.79
CA GLN A 153 -10.15 -10.27 -10.16
C GLN A 153 -9.89 -10.15 -8.66
N SER A 154 -10.86 -9.52 -8.01
CA SER A 154 -11.21 -9.64 -6.59
C SER A 154 -11.31 -11.12 -6.11
N SER A 155 -11.20 -12.09 -7.02
CA SER A 155 -11.42 -13.52 -6.79
C SER A 155 -10.18 -14.40 -6.72
N VAL A 156 -8.96 -13.95 -7.07
CA VAL A 156 -7.77 -14.81 -6.96
C VAL A 156 -7.00 -14.52 -5.66
N ARG A 157 -7.72 -14.64 -4.54
CA ARG A 157 -7.12 -14.68 -3.21
C ARG A 157 -6.48 -16.06 -3.00
N GLY A 158 -5.16 -16.09 -2.79
CA GLY A 158 -4.42 -17.30 -2.43
C GLY A 158 -3.83 -18.16 -3.55
N ALA A 159 -3.81 -17.70 -4.82
CA ALA A 159 -3.12 -18.45 -5.89
C ALA A 159 -1.64 -18.08 -6.06
N TRP A 160 -1.21 -16.94 -5.52
CA TRP A 160 0.16 -16.49 -5.60
C TRP A 160 1.01 -17.17 -4.53
N ASN A 161 2.20 -17.62 -4.90
CA ASN A 161 3.24 -17.99 -3.94
C ASN A 161 4.38 -16.96 -3.91
N GLY A 162 5.17 -16.95 -2.83
CA GLY A 162 6.24 -15.98 -2.65
C GLY A 162 7.35 -16.06 -3.70
N ALA A 163 7.54 -17.21 -4.35
CA ALA A 163 8.54 -17.36 -5.42
C ALA A 163 8.09 -16.70 -6.72
N GLU A 164 6.80 -16.71 -7.02
CA GLU A 164 6.21 -16.02 -8.18
C GLU A 164 6.18 -14.50 -7.98
N LEU A 165 5.95 -14.04 -6.74
CA LEU A 165 5.90 -12.61 -6.45
C LEU A 165 7.26 -11.95 -6.38
N LYS A 166 8.34 -12.70 -6.10
CA LYS A 166 9.67 -12.09 -5.94
C LYS A 166 10.14 -11.33 -7.20
N PRO A 167 10.14 -11.91 -8.41
CA PRO A 167 10.51 -11.16 -9.60
C PRO A 167 9.62 -9.94 -9.87
N LEU A 168 8.35 -10.00 -9.46
CA LEU A 168 7.41 -8.88 -9.57
C LEU A 168 7.73 -7.76 -8.57
N ALA A 169 8.13 -8.12 -7.33
CA ALA A 169 8.61 -7.15 -6.34
C ALA A 169 9.89 -6.46 -6.83
N ASP A 170 10.84 -7.23 -7.35
CA ASP A 170 12.11 -6.70 -7.87
C ASP A 170 11.85 -5.74 -9.04
N ALA A 171 11.03 -6.14 -10.03
CA ALA A 171 10.65 -5.29 -11.14
C ALA A 171 9.86 -4.04 -10.71
N PHE A 172 9.01 -4.16 -9.68
CA PHE A 172 8.25 -3.03 -9.18
C PHE A 172 9.14 -2.05 -8.41
N ALA A 173 10.12 -2.54 -7.64
CA ALA A 173 11.12 -1.70 -6.98
C ALA A 173 11.92 -0.88 -8.01
N GLU A 174 12.40 -1.50 -9.08
CA GLU A 174 13.07 -0.79 -10.19
C GLU A 174 12.19 0.31 -10.77
N ARG A 175 10.91 0.05 -11.03
CA ARG A 175 9.99 1.08 -11.54
C ARG A 175 9.79 2.24 -10.57
N VAL A 176 9.79 1.96 -9.27
CA VAL A 176 9.73 3.03 -8.24
C VAL A 176 11.01 3.86 -8.28
N ARG A 177 12.19 3.24 -8.38
CA ARG A 177 13.47 3.95 -8.54
C ARG A 177 13.46 4.83 -9.77
N ASP A 178 13.13 4.28 -10.94
CA ASP A 178 13.06 5.02 -12.21
C ASP A 178 12.12 6.24 -12.10
N SER A 179 10.95 6.05 -11.50
CA SER A 179 9.99 7.13 -11.32
C SER A 179 10.46 8.20 -10.34
N ALA A 180 11.23 7.82 -9.31
CA ALA A 180 11.75 8.75 -8.31
C ALA A 180 12.98 9.54 -8.81
N GLU A 181 13.75 8.98 -9.74
CA GLU A 181 14.93 9.61 -10.36
C GLU A 181 14.60 10.47 -11.58
N ALA A 182 13.53 10.18 -12.31
CA ALA A 182 13.09 10.95 -13.47
C ALA A 182 12.49 12.34 -13.12
N LEU A 183 12.37 12.65 -11.84
CA LEU A 183 11.64 13.79 -11.27
C LEU A 183 12.54 14.79 -10.56
#